data_AF-A0A356DXM6-F1
#
_entry.id   AF-A0A356DXM6-F1
#
_cell.length_a   1.000
_cell.length_b   1.000
_cell.length_c   1.000
_cell.angle_alpha   90.00
_cell.angle_beta   90.00
_cell.angle_gamma   90.00
#
_symmetry.space_group_name_H-M   'P 1'
#
loop_
_entity.id
_entity.type
_entity.pdbx_description
1 polymer ?
#
loop_
_entity_poly.entity_id
_entity_poly.type
_entity_poly.pdbx_seq_one_letter_code
_entity_poly.pdbx_strand_id
1 'polypeptide(L)'
;MEIKLEAVKKPEDINFIFGQSHFIKTVEDIHEMLVTSVPGIKFGLAFCEASGPCLVRWTGNDEDLVELATENAMRIGAGHSFILFLGEGFFPINLLNNLKNVPEVVNIFCATANPTEVVLLETEQGRAVLGVVDGFSPRGIETEEDIATRKRFLRMIGYKF
;
A
#
# COMPACT_ATOMS: atom_id res chain seq x y z
N MET A 1 -17.56 4.08 20.05
CA MET A 1 -16.85 4.63 18.89
C MET A 1 -15.50 5.14 19.37
N GLU A 2 -14.40 4.77 18.72
CA GLU A 2 -13.03 5.12 19.13
C GLU A 2 -12.16 5.38 17.89
N ILE A 3 -11.31 6.40 17.93
CA ILE A 3 -10.29 6.62 16.89
C ILE A 3 -9.00 5.89 17.31
N LYS A 4 -8.47 5.07 16.42
CA LYS A 4 -7.22 4.31 16.61
C LYS A 4 -6.18 4.74 15.56
N LEU A 5 -4.92 4.74 15.96
CA LEU A 5 -3.78 4.90 15.07
C LEU A 5 -3.04 3.57 15.01
N GLU A 6 -3.03 2.96 13.83
CA GLU A 6 -2.37 1.67 13.61
C GLU A 6 -1.13 1.85 12.75
N ALA A 7 0.06 1.71 13.36
CA ALA A 7 1.32 1.81 12.65
C ALA A 7 1.54 0.59 11.74
N VAL A 8 1.80 0.86 10.45
CA VAL A 8 2.14 -0.18 9.47
C VAL A 8 3.53 -0.73 9.81
N LYS A 9 3.60 -2.02 10.16
CA LYS A 9 4.86 -2.72 10.39
C LYS A 9 5.48 -3.06 9.05
N LYS A 10 6.73 -2.62 8.85
CA LYS A 10 7.55 -2.97 7.70
C LYS A 10 9.02 -2.65 7.96
N PRO A 11 9.95 -3.30 7.24
CA PRO A 11 11.32 -2.80 7.10
C PRO A 11 11.34 -1.38 6.50
N GLU A 12 12.38 -0.60 6.81
CA GLU A 12 12.47 0.81 6.39
C GLU A 12 12.41 0.96 4.86
N ASP A 13 13.05 0.04 4.13
CA ASP A 13 13.32 0.18 2.68
C ASP A 13 12.19 -0.34 1.79
N ILE A 14 11.18 -0.98 2.38
CA ILE A 14 10.10 -1.64 1.64
C ILE A 14 8.98 -0.65 1.34
N ASN A 15 8.56 -0.63 0.08
CA ASN A 15 7.38 0.10 -0.36
C ASN A 15 6.12 -0.72 -0.11
N PHE A 16 5.02 -0.02 0.18
CA PHE A 16 3.71 -0.64 0.22
C PHE A 16 2.64 0.26 -0.38
N ILE A 17 1.50 -0.34 -0.72
CA ILE A 17 0.31 0.33 -1.19
C ILE A 17 -0.85 -0.12 -0.31
N PHE A 18 -1.61 0.83 0.22
CA PHE A 18 -2.80 0.57 1.01
C PHE A 18 -4.02 1.19 0.34
N GLY A 19 -5.09 0.41 0.19
CA GLY A 19 -6.28 0.83 -0.54
C GLY A 19 -7.54 0.11 -0.10
N GLN A 20 -8.63 0.41 -0.80
CA GLN A 20 -9.93 -0.22 -0.62
C GLN A 20 -10.35 -0.89 -1.93
N SER A 21 -10.88 -2.10 -1.82
CA SER A 21 -11.41 -2.88 -2.92
C SER A 21 -12.82 -3.40 -2.59
N HIS A 22 -13.33 -4.34 -3.35
CA HIS A 22 -14.47 -5.19 -2.98
C HIS A 22 -14.38 -6.51 -3.74
N PHE A 23 -15.19 -7.51 -3.34
CA PHE A 23 -15.28 -8.79 -4.05
C PHE A 23 -14.01 -9.67 -4.01
N ILE A 24 -14.20 -10.99 -3.90
CA ILE A 24 -13.11 -11.95 -3.64
C ILE A 24 -12.10 -12.04 -4.79
N LYS A 25 -12.53 -11.71 -6.02
CA LYS A 25 -11.69 -11.67 -7.23
C LYS A 25 -10.53 -10.67 -7.12
N THR A 26 -10.63 -9.68 -6.23
CA THR A 26 -9.53 -8.74 -5.87
C THR A 26 -8.18 -9.44 -5.72
N VAL A 27 -8.15 -10.60 -5.05
CA VAL A 27 -6.90 -11.29 -4.73
C VAL A 27 -6.20 -11.77 -6.00
N GLU A 28 -6.92 -12.47 -6.87
CA GLU A 28 -6.35 -12.99 -8.12
C GLU A 28 -6.07 -11.87 -9.12
N ASP A 29 -6.94 -10.87 -9.25
CA ASP A 29 -6.79 -9.83 -10.26
C ASP A 29 -5.63 -8.87 -9.96
N ILE A 30 -5.42 -8.54 -8.68
CA ILE A 30 -4.24 -7.78 -8.28
C ILE A 30 -2.98 -8.63 -8.48
N HIS A 31 -2.99 -9.93 -8.15
CA HIS A 31 -1.86 -10.82 -8.40
C HIS A 31 -1.48 -10.86 -9.88
N GLU A 32 -2.45 -11.14 -10.75
CA GLU A 32 -2.26 -11.23 -12.20
C GLU A 32 -1.75 -9.90 -12.77
N MET A 33 -2.34 -8.78 -12.32
CA MET A 33 -1.88 -7.44 -12.70
C MET A 33 -0.41 -7.21 -12.32
N LEU A 34 0.02 -7.64 -11.14
CA LEU A 34 1.40 -7.46 -10.68
C LEU A 34 2.39 -8.25 -11.55
N VAL A 35 2.15 -9.56 -11.72
CA VAL A 35 3.07 -10.43 -12.47
C VAL A 35 3.11 -10.12 -13.97
N THR A 36 2.06 -9.51 -14.52
CA THR A 36 2.01 -9.04 -15.91
C THR A 36 2.62 -7.65 -16.11
N SER A 37 2.62 -6.79 -15.08
CA SER A 37 3.13 -5.42 -15.17
C SER A 37 4.65 -5.32 -15.08
N VAL A 38 5.27 -6.09 -14.18
CA VAL A 38 6.72 -6.01 -13.94
C VAL A 38 7.31 -7.43 -13.89
N PRO A 39 8.16 -7.82 -14.86
CA PRO A 39 8.82 -9.11 -14.85
C PRO A 39 9.65 -9.33 -13.58
N GLY A 40 9.45 -10.47 -12.93
CA GLY A 40 10.20 -10.85 -11.72
C GLY A 40 9.80 -10.09 -10.45
N ILE A 41 8.69 -9.36 -10.45
CA ILE A 41 8.17 -8.66 -9.27
C ILE A 41 8.11 -9.57 -8.04
N LYS A 42 8.52 -9.05 -6.89
CA LYS A 42 8.34 -9.68 -5.58
C LYS A 42 7.31 -8.92 -4.78
N PHE A 43 6.32 -9.62 -4.25
CA PHE A 43 5.24 -8.97 -3.50
C PHE A 43 4.50 -9.93 -2.56
N GLY A 44 3.83 -9.33 -1.58
CA GLY A 44 2.80 -9.96 -0.77
C GLY A 44 1.58 -9.06 -0.67
N LEU A 45 0.40 -9.62 -0.89
CA LEU A 45 -0.89 -8.95 -0.85
C LEU A 45 -1.78 -9.59 0.21
N ALA A 46 -2.47 -8.77 0.98
CA ALA A 46 -3.56 -9.19 1.86
C ALA A 46 -4.80 -8.33 1.63
N PHE A 47 -5.98 -8.94 1.65
CA PHE A 47 -7.29 -8.34 1.45
C PHE A 47 -8.26 -8.80 2.55
N CYS A 48 -8.92 -7.85 3.21
CA CYS A 48 -9.87 -8.12 4.28
C CYS A 48 -11.26 -8.41 3.70
N GLU A 49 -11.67 -9.67 3.63
CA GLU A 49 -13.05 -10.03 3.30
C GLU A 49 -14.01 -9.46 4.36
N ALA A 50 -15.04 -8.72 3.94
CA ALA A 50 -15.92 -8.00 4.87
C ALA A 50 -17.26 -8.69 5.16
N SER A 51 -17.47 -9.91 4.64
CA SER A 51 -18.70 -10.66 4.83
C SER A 51 -18.46 -12.17 4.80
N GLY A 52 -19.47 -12.96 5.17
CA GLY A 52 -19.37 -14.41 5.19
C GLY A 52 -18.31 -14.87 6.20
N PRO A 53 -17.28 -15.63 5.78
CA PRO A 53 -16.18 -16.05 6.66
C PRO A 53 -15.36 -14.90 7.27
N CYS A 54 -15.37 -13.71 6.65
CA CYS A 54 -14.62 -12.53 7.09
C CYS A 54 -13.12 -12.79 7.32
N LEU A 55 -12.48 -13.49 6.38
CA LEU A 55 -11.07 -13.86 6.49
C LEU A 55 -10.16 -12.83 5.81
N VAL A 56 -8.93 -12.70 6.31
CA VAL A 56 -7.85 -12.09 5.53
C VAL A 56 -7.46 -13.07 4.44
N ARG A 57 -7.69 -12.66 3.19
CA ARG A 57 -7.31 -13.38 1.98
C ARG A 57 -5.96 -12.86 1.52
N TRP A 58 -5.13 -13.70 0.93
CA TRP A 58 -3.77 -13.31 0.60
C TRP A 58 -3.27 -14.03 -0.64
N THR A 59 -2.24 -13.45 -1.24
CA THR A 59 -1.48 -14.03 -2.34
C THR A 59 -0.13 -13.31 -2.45
N GLY A 60 0.83 -13.90 -3.14
CA GLY A 60 2.15 -13.35 -3.32
C GLY A 60 3.13 -14.39 -3.81
N ASN A 61 4.35 -13.97 -4.09
CA ASN A 61 5.44 -14.83 -4.55
C ASN A 61 6.73 -14.64 -3.75
N ASP A 62 6.56 -14.09 -2.55
CA ASP A 62 7.56 -13.88 -1.51
C ASP A 62 6.89 -14.10 -0.15
N GLU A 63 7.32 -15.13 0.58
CA GLU A 63 6.65 -15.58 1.80
C GLU A 63 6.73 -14.55 2.92
N ASP A 64 7.88 -13.89 3.07
CA ASP A 64 8.09 -12.86 4.10
C ASP A 64 7.18 -11.64 3.86
N LEU A 65 7.01 -11.24 2.59
CA LEU A 65 6.10 -10.16 2.23
C LEU A 65 4.62 -10.53 2.42
N VAL A 66 4.25 -11.80 2.21
CA VAL A 66 2.89 -12.30 2.45
C VAL A 66 2.58 -12.31 3.96
N GLU A 67 3.52 -12.78 4.78
CA GLU A 67 3.38 -12.73 6.24
C GLU A 67 3.22 -11.28 6.71
N LEU A 68 4.07 -10.37 6.21
CA LEU A 68 3.98 -8.94 6.50
C LEU A 68 2.63 -8.33 6.09
N ALA A 69 2.13 -8.68 4.90
CA ALA A 69 0.83 -8.21 4.41
C ALA A 69 -0.31 -8.69 5.31
N THR A 70 -0.33 -9.98 5.65
CA THR A 70 -1.39 -10.58 6.45
C THR A 70 -1.38 -10.09 7.90
N GLU A 71 -0.21 -9.91 8.51
CA GLU A 71 -0.11 -9.33 9.86
C GLU A 71 -0.68 -7.91 9.90
N ASN A 72 -0.28 -7.05 8.95
CA ASN A 72 -0.78 -5.68 8.89
C ASN A 72 -2.28 -5.63 8.59
N ALA A 73 -2.78 -6.45 7.66
CA ALA A 73 -4.21 -6.53 7.36
C ALA A 73 -5.04 -6.94 8.59
N MET A 74 -4.55 -7.91 9.39
CA MET A 74 -5.19 -8.31 10.64
C MET A 74 -5.20 -7.18 11.69
N ARG A 75 -4.10 -6.45 11.82
CA ARG A 75 -4.00 -5.31 12.76
C ARG A 75 -4.92 -4.16 12.37
N ILE A 76 -4.96 -3.83 11.07
CA ILE A 76 -5.84 -2.79 10.52
C ILE A 76 -7.31 -3.21 10.70
N GLY A 77 -7.67 -4.41 10.27
CA GLY A 77 -8.99 -5.01 10.51
C GLY A 77 -10.17 -4.22 9.91
N ALA A 78 -9.92 -3.40 8.89
CA ALA A 78 -10.96 -2.66 8.18
C ALA A 78 -11.45 -3.50 6.99
N GLY A 79 -12.76 -3.83 6.98
CA GLY A 79 -13.36 -4.63 5.92
C GLY A 79 -13.14 -4.03 4.54
N HIS A 80 -12.86 -4.88 3.55
CA HIS A 80 -12.59 -4.52 2.17
C HIS A 80 -11.34 -3.64 1.94
N SER A 81 -10.51 -3.42 2.95
CA SER A 81 -9.18 -2.87 2.74
C SER A 81 -8.22 -3.93 2.19
N PHE A 82 -7.20 -3.48 1.47
CA PHE A 82 -6.07 -4.32 1.08
C PHE A 82 -4.75 -3.61 1.36
N ILE A 83 -3.72 -4.39 1.64
CA ILE A 83 -2.33 -3.92 1.75
C ILE A 83 -1.44 -4.79 0.88
N LEU A 84 -0.62 -4.13 0.07
CA LEU A 84 0.31 -4.73 -0.88
C LEU A 84 1.73 -4.27 -0.54
N PHE A 85 2.61 -5.19 -0.17
CA PHE A 85 4.03 -4.93 0.00
C PHE A 85 4.81 -5.31 -1.26
N LEU A 86 5.81 -4.50 -1.61
CA LEU A 86 6.67 -4.69 -2.78
C LEU A 86 8.09 -4.99 -2.31
N GLY A 87 8.70 -6.03 -2.87
CA GLY A 87 10.09 -6.36 -2.62
C GLY A 87 11.04 -5.25 -3.06
N GLU A 88 12.29 -5.34 -2.60
CA GLU A 88 13.33 -4.35 -2.90
C GLU A 88 13.49 -4.14 -4.42
N GLY A 89 13.63 -2.88 -4.83
CA GLY A 89 13.78 -2.48 -6.23
C GLY A 89 12.47 -2.36 -7.01
N PHE A 90 11.32 -2.69 -6.43
CA PHE A 90 10.00 -2.46 -7.02
C PHE A 90 9.31 -1.24 -6.39
N PHE A 91 8.85 -0.32 -7.23
CA PHE A 91 8.31 0.96 -6.77
C PHE A 91 6.82 1.11 -7.12
N PRO A 92 6.01 1.77 -6.29
CA PRO A 92 4.59 1.97 -6.58
C PRO A 92 4.33 2.68 -7.91
N ILE A 93 5.22 3.57 -8.35
CA ILE A 93 5.10 4.26 -9.64
C ILE A 93 5.08 3.31 -10.85
N ASN A 94 5.57 2.07 -10.70
CA ASN A 94 5.50 1.06 -11.75
C ASN A 94 4.10 0.44 -11.90
N LEU A 95 3.24 0.55 -10.88
CA LEU A 95 2.05 -0.28 -10.72
C LEU A 95 0.77 0.54 -10.51
N LEU A 96 0.87 1.76 -9.95
CA LEU A 96 -0.27 2.53 -9.46
C LEU A 96 -1.38 2.75 -10.50
N ASN A 97 -1.03 2.96 -11.77
CA ASN A 97 -2.05 3.14 -12.81
C ASN A 97 -2.79 1.84 -13.12
N ASN A 98 -2.08 0.72 -13.21
CA ASN A 98 -2.67 -0.58 -13.46
C ASN A 98 -3.53 -1.03 -12.28
N LEU A 99 -3.06 -0.81 -11.05
CA LEU A 99 -3.81 -1.09 -9.83
C LEU A 99 -5.11 -0.27 -9.74
N LYS A 100 -5.09 1.02 -10.10
CA LYS A 100 -6.29 1.85 -10.17
C LYS A 100 -7.29 1.40 -11.24
N ASN A 101 -6.83 0.64 -12.24
CA ASN A 101 -7.66 0.11 -13.31
C ASN A 101 -8.17 -1.31 -13.02
N VAL A 102 -7.76 -1.94 -11.91
CA VAL A 102 -8.36 -3.22 -11.47
C VAL A 102 -9.83 -2.95 -11.11
N PRO A 103 -10.81 -3.65 -11.73
CA PRO A 103 -12.23 -3.31 -11.59
C PRO A 103 -12.76 -3.30 -10.15
N GLU A 104 -12.19 -4.12 -9.30
CA GLU A 104 -12.57 -4.25 -7.90
C GLU A 104 -12.09 -3.08 -7.02
N VAL A 105 -11.00 -2.41 -7.42
CA VAL A 105 -10.34 -1.36 -6.63
C VAL A 105 -11.17 -0.08 -6.62
N VAL A 106 -11.54 0.35 -5.41
CA VAL A 106 -12.36 1.55 -5.18
C VAL A 106 -11.48 2.78 -5.03
N ASN A 107 -10.44 2.70 -4.22
CA ASN A 107 -9.50 3.80 -3.99
C ASN A 107 -8.14 3.30 -3.48
N ILE A 108 -7.15 4.19 -3.52
CA ILE A 108 -5.84 4.02 -2.90
C ILE A 108 -5.67 5.13 -1.86
N PHE A 109 -5.37 4.75 -0.61
CA PHE A 109 -5.13 5.70 0.48
C PHE A 109 -3.70 6.24 0.45
N CYS A 110 -2.71 5.37 0.26
CA CYS A 110 -1.30 5.76 0.13
C CYS A 110 -0.47 4.73 -0.63
N ALA A 111 0.71 5.16 -1.06
CA ALA A 111 1.71 4.33 -1.72
C ALA A 111 3.11 4.89 -1.43
N THR A 112 3.84 4.26 -0.51
CA THR A 112 5.00 4.89 0.15
C THR A 112 5.99 3.88 0.72
N ALA A 113 7.20 4.34 0.99
CA ALA A 113 8.20 3.65 1.82
C ALA A 113 8.37 4.34 3.20
N ASN A 114 7.70 5.46 3.45
CA ASN A 114 7.82 6.18 4.72
C ASN A 114 7.19 5.38 5.88
N PRO A 115 7.52 5.71 7.14
CA PRO A 115 6.71 5.34 8.29
C PRO A 115 5.27 5.85 8.11
N THR A 116 4.29 4.98 8.35
CA THR A 116 2.88 5.30 8.11
C THR A 116 1.98 4.78 9.22
N GLU A 117 1.00 5.61 9.61
CA GLU A 117 -0.10 5.22 10.50
C GLU A 117 -1.43 5.24 9.74
N VAL A 118 -2.25 4.20 9.92
CA VAL A 118 -3.63 4.16 9.44
C VAL A 118 -4.55 4.73 10.52
N VAL A 119 -5.32 5.76 10.17
CA VAL A 119 -6.30 6.37 11.07
C VAL A 119 -7.61 5.62 10.93
N LEU A 120 -8.05 4.97 12.00
CA LEU A 120 -9.21 4.08 12.02
C LEU A 120 -10.30 4.64 12.93
N LEU A 121 -11.56 4.52 12.52
CA LEU A 121 -12.73 4.66 13.41
C LEU A 121 -13.30 3.28 13.70
N GLU A 122 -13.28 2.87 14.96
CA GLU A 122 -13.90 1.63 15.43
C GLU A 122 -15.31 1.88 15.97
N THR A 123 -16.26 1.08 15.50
CA THR A 123 -17.67 1.07 15.91
C THR A 123 -18.06 -0.34 16.36
N GLU A 124 -19.30 -0.53 16.82
CA GLU A 124 -19.82 -1.87 17.15
C GLU A 124 -19.85 -2.82 15.95
N GLN A 125 -19.98 -2.29 14.72
CA GLN A 125 -20.03 -3.10 13.50
C GLN A 125 -18.64 -3.50 12.98
N GLY A 126 -17.63 -2.68 13.20
CA GLY A 126 -16.29 -2.86 12.62
C GLY A 126 -15.54 -1.55 12.50
N ARG A 127 -14.52 -1.54 11.63
CA ARG A 127 -13.58 -0.42 11.45
C ARG A 127 -13.70 0.23 10.09
N ALA A 128 -13.65 1.56 10.08
CA ALA A 128 -13.53 2.38 8.89
C ALA A 128 -12.15 3.03 8.82
N VAL A 129 -11.58 3.12 7.62
CA VAL A 129 -10.37 3.91 7.36
C VAL A 129 -10.79 5.37 7.18
N LEU A 130 -10.30 6.26 8.05
CA LEU A 130 -10.52 7.70 7.94
C LEU A 130 -9.44 8.39 7.10
N GLY A 131 -8.23 7.81 7.06
CA GLY A 131 -7.09 8.35 6.32
C GLY A 131 -5.77 7.68 6.73
N VAL A 132 -4.66 8.27 6.29
CA VAL A 132 -3.30 7.84 6.64
C VAL A 132 -2.44 9.04 7.03
N VAL A 133 -1.46 8.79 7.90
CA VAL A 133 -0.34 9.71 8.16
C VAL A 133 0.87 9.13 7.45
N ASP A 134 1.22 9.66 6.28
CA ASP A 134 2.35 9.19 5.46
C ASP A 134 3.58 10.08 5.71
N GLY A 135 4.55 9.57 6.47
CA GLY A 135 5.77 10.28 6.81
C GLY A 135 5.54 11.46 7.76
N PHE A 136 6.17 12.60 7.47
CA PHE A 136 6.29 13.72 8.39
C PHE A 136 5.80 15.03 7.77
N SER A 137 5.35 15.96 8.62
CA SER A 137 4.96 17.30 8.18
C SER A 137 6.11 18.08 7.55
N PRO A 138 5.84 18.93 6.53
CA PRO A 138 6.86 19.75 5.90
C PRO A 138 7.48 20.73 6.91
N ARG A 139 8.79 20.90 6.85
CA ARG A 139 9.56 21.79 7.76
C ARG A 139 9.96 23.12 7.13
N GLY A 140 9.59 23.36 5.87
CA GLY A 140 9.96 24.54 5.10
C GLY A 140 9.52 24.46 3.64
N ILE A 141 9.92 25.46 2.86
CA ILE A 141 9.69 25.55 1.41
C ILE A 141 11.05 25.42 0.72
N GLU A 142 11.11 24.71 -0.41
CA GLU A 142 12.35 24.51 -1.17
C GLU A 142 12.96 25.82 -1.68
N THR A 143 14.29 25.93 -1.61
CA THR A 143 15.09 27.00 -2.20
C THR A 143 15.45 26.69 -3.66
N GLU A 144 16.07 27.65 -4.37
CA GLU A 144 16.59 27.40 -5.72
C GLU A 144 17.65 26.28 -5.75
N GLU A 145 18.45 26.14 -4.69
CA GLU A 145 19.45 25.09 -4.55
C GLU A 145 18.78 23.71 -4.37
N ASP A 146 17.72 23.63 -3.57
CA ASP A 146 16.92 22.41 -3.39
C ASP A 146 16.27 21.98 -4.71
N ILE A 147 15.71 22.94 -5.47
CA ILE A 147 15.15 22.70 -6.81
C ILE A 147 16.21 22.11 -7.74
N ALA A 148 17.41 22.71 -7.76
CA ALA A 148 18.52 22.22 -8.58
C ALA A 148 18.92 20.80 -8.17
N THR A 149 18.95 20.50 -6.86
CA THR A 149 19.27 19.19 -6.32
C THR A 149 18.27 18.12 -6.72
N ARG A 150 16.96 18.32 -6.50
CA ARG A 150 15.95 17.32 -6.88
C ARG A 150 15.87 17.11 -8.40
N LYS A 151 16.11 18.16 -9.21
CA LYS A 151 16.17 18.04 -10.68
C LYS A 151 17.39 17.25 -11.13
N ARG A 152 18.57 17.46 -10.52
CA ARG A 152 19.78 16.68 -10.81
C ARG A 152 19.59 15.22 -10.45
N PHE A 153 19.01 14.95 -9.27
CA PHE A 153 18.76 13.59 -8.81
C PHE A 153 17.93 12.79 -9.82
N LEU A 154 16.78 13.31 -10.28
CA LEU A 154 15.93 12.61 -11.26
C LEU A 154 16.63 12.29 -12.59
N ARG A 155 17.61 13.10 -13.02
CA ARG A 155 18.43 12.83 -14.21
C ARG A 155 19.49 11.78 -13.93
N MET A 156 20.10 11.82 -12.74
CA MET A 156 21.08 10.84 -12.29
C MET A 156 20.51 9.42 -12.23
N ILE A 157 19.27 9.28 -11.76
CA ILE A 157 18.56 7.99 -11.71
C ILE A 157 17.76 7.68 -12.99
N GLY A 158 17.90 8.47 -14.05
CA GLY A 158 17.38 8.16 -15.39
C GLY A 158 15.88 8.39 -15.62
N TYR A 159 15.16 9.02 -14.70
CA TYR A 159 13.73 9.33 -14.86
C TYR A 159 13.44 10.61 -15.66
N LYS A 160 14.45 11.46 -15.87
CA LYS A 160 14.37 12.69 -16.67
C LYS A 160 15.64 12.89 -17.49
N PHE A 161 15.51 13.59 -18.61
CA PHE A 161 16.59 13.88 -19.56
C PHE A 161 16.78 15.38 -19.69
#